data_AF-P40015-F1
#
_entry.id   AF-P40015-F1
#
_cell.length_a   1.000
_cell.length_b   1.000
_cell.length_c   1.000
_cell.angle_alpha   90.00
_cell.angle_beta   90.00
_cell.angle_gamma   90.00
#
_symmetry.space_group_name_H-M   'P 1'
#
loop_
_entity.id
_entity.type
_entity.pdbx_description
1 polymer ?
#
loop_
_entity_poly.entity_id
_entity_poly.type
_entity_poly.pdbx_seq_one_letter_code
_entity_poly.pdbx_strand_id
1 'polypeptide(L)'
;MYNRKDRDVHERKEDGQSEFEALNGTNAIMSDNSKAYSIKFLTFNTWGLKYVSKHRKERLRAIADKLAGHSMLTPISDELLPNGGDSNENEDYDVIALQEIWCVEDWKYLASACASKYPYQRLFHSGILTGPGLAILSKVPIESTFLYRFPINGRPSAVFRGDWYVGKSIAITVLNTGTRPIAIMNSHMHAPYAKQGDAAYLCHRSCQAWDFSRLIKLYRQAGYAVIVVGDLNSRPGSLPHKFLTQEAGLVDSWEQLHGKQDLAVIARLSPLQQLLKGCTTCDSLLNTWRAQRQPDEACRLDYALIDPDFLQTVDAGVRFTERIPHLDCSVSDHFAYSCTLNIVPQGTESRPSTSVKRAKTHDRELILQRYSNYETMIECIHTYLKTAQRQKFFRGLHFWASILLLIASLVVTTFTANKAGWSSIFWVLFAIAVSISGTIDGAISFLFGRSEIRALIEVEQEVLDAEHHLQTFLSEK
;
A
#
# COMPACT_ATOMS: atom_id res chain seq x y z
N MET A 1 26.78 -42.35 51.91
CA MET A 1 28.12 -42.69 52.43
C MET A 1 29.10 -41.71 51.78
N TYR A 2 30.03 -41.12 52.55
CA TYR A 2 30.93 -39.99 52.21
C TYR A 2 30.22 -38.62 52.09
N ASN A 3 30.19 -37.70 53.05
CA ASN A 3 31.09 -37.25 54.15
C ASN A 3 32.07 -36.13 53.74
N ARG A 4 31.77 -34.95 54.31
CA ARG A 4 32.68 -33.95 54.90
C ARG A 4 33.38 -32.89 54.05
N LYS A 5 33.08 -31.66 54.51
CA LYS A 5 33.98 -30.58 54.97
C LYS A 5 34.22 -29.42 54.02
N ASP A 6 33.50 -28.34 54.32
CA ASP A 6 34.07 -27.08 54.80
C ASP A 6 35.57 -26.90 54.55
N ARG A 7 35.92 -25.87 53.79
CA ARG A 7 36.60 -24.69 54.36
C ARG A 7 36.95 -23.62 53.31
N ASP A 8 37.04 -22.42 53.85
CA ASP A 8 37.76 -21.23 53.38
C ASP A 8 37.11 -20.37 52.30
N VAL A 9 36.18 -19.55 52.81
CA VAL A 9 35.97 -18.17 52.39
C VAL A 9 37.32 -17.42 52.48
N HIS A 10 37.96 -17.19 51.34
CA HIS A 10 39.02 -16.19 51.22
C HIS A 10 38.51 -15.03 50.38
N GLU A 11 38.26 -13.91 51.06
CA GLU A 11 38.21 -12.57 50.46
C GLU A 11 39.45 -12.37 49.59
N ARG A 12 39.25 -12.24 48.27
CA ARG A 12 40.26 -11.68 47.37
C ARG A 12 39.69 -10.44 46.72
N LYS A 13 40.30 -9.32 47.11
CA LYS A 13 40.17 -7.98 46.58
C LYS A 13 40.50 -7.95 45.10
N GLU A 14 39.76 -7.10 44.38
CA GLU A 14 40.23 -6.19 43.34
C GLU A 14 41.36 -6.71 42.45
N ASP A 15 41.01 -7.27 41.29
CA ASP A 15 41.71 -7.08 40.01
C ASP A 15 40.96 -7.88 38.92
N GLY A 16 39.96 -7.26 38.32
CA GLY A 16 39.16 -7.86 37.22
C GLY A 16 38.84 -6.90 36.08
N GLN A 17 39.38 -5.68 36.12
CA GLN A 17 39.12 -4.65 35.09
C GLN A 17 39.97 -4.84 33.82
N SER A 18 40.83 -5.85 33.73
CA SER A 18 41.67 -6.08 32.54
C SER A 18 41.08 -7.01 31.49
N GLU A 19 39.94 -7.68 31.73
CA GLU A 19 39.33 -8.58 30.73
C GLU A 19 38.30 -7.88 29.83
N PHE A 20 37.76 -6.73 30.26
CA PHE A 20 36.83 -5.94 29.44
C PHE A 20 37.52 -4.97 28.47
N GLU A 21 38.79 -4.66 28.66
CA GLU A 21 39.53 -3.75 27.77
C GLU A 21 40.16 -4.43 26.55
N ALA A 22 40.29 -5.77 26.56
CA ALA A 22 40.87 -6.52 25.45
C ALA A 22 39.95 -6.63 24.21
N LEU A 23 38.65 -6.27 24.32
CA LEU A 23 37.71 -6.28 23.19
C LEU A 23 37.58 -4.94 22.45
N ASN A 24 38.26 -3.87 22.90
CA ASN A 24 38.28 -2.58 22.21
C ASN A 24 39.55 -2.33 21.38
N GLY A 25 40.35 -3.37 21.16
CA GLY A 25 41.60 -3.33 20.39
C GLY A 25 41.44 -3.68 18.91
N THR A 26 40.38 -3.25 18.24
CA THR A 26 40.37 -3.19 16.78
C THR A 26 40.29 -1.74 16.36
N ASN A 27 41.35 -1.27 15.71
CA ASN A 27 41.38 -0.08 14.87
C ASN A 27 40.29 -0.23 13.80
N ALA A 28 39.04 0.01 14.19
CA ALA A 28 37.96 0.29 13.27
C ALA A 28 38.37 1.60 12.63
N ILE A 29 38.78 1.50 11.37
CA ILE A 29 38.87 2.61 10.44
C ILE A 29 37.62 3.46 10.69
N MET A 30 37.79 4.61 11.33
CA MET A 30 36.71 5.58 11.50
C MET A 30 36.40 6.11 10.10
N SER A 31 35.59 5.36 9.35
CA SER A 31 34.88 5.89 8.22
C SER A 31 34.09 7.08 8.75
N ASP A 32 34.32 8.24 8.15
CA ASP A 32 33.65 9.51 8.41
C ASP A 32 32.12 9.32 8.47
N ASN A 33 31.61 8.95 9.66
CA ASN A 33 30.21 8.61 9.91
C ASN A 33 29.36 9.87 10.12
N SER A 34 29.88 11.05 9.73
CA SER A 34 29.17 12.32 9.84
C SER A 34 28.22 12.58 8.66
N LYS A 35 28.39 11.88 7.53
CA LYS A 35 27.47 11.99 6.39
C LYS A 35 26.24 11.13 6.64
N ALA A 36 25.09 11.78 6.82
CA ALA A 36 23.79 11.10 6.87
C ALA A 36 23.66 10.15 5.67
N TYR A 37 23.34 8.88 5.94
CA TYR A 37 23.09 7.92 4.88
C TYR A 37 21.87 8.38 4.08
N SER A 38 22.03 8.53 2.76
CA SER A 38 20.97 8.96 1.86
C SER A 38 20.47 7.76 1.07
N ILE A 39 19.16 7.66 0.89
CA ILE A 39 18.52 6.56 0.18
C ILE A 39 17.46 7.11 -0.78
N LYS A 40 17.55 6.69 -2.04
CA LYS A 40 16.67 7.14 -3.12
C LYS A 40 15.64 6.08 -3.47
N PHE A 41 14.37 6.43 -3.30
CA PHE A 41 13.23 5.56 -3.53
C PHE A 41 12.50 5.93 -4.81
N LEU A 42 12.04 4.90 -5.51
CA LEU A 42 11.00 5.00 -6.54
C LEU A 42 9.79 4.17 -6.12
N THR A 43 8.59 4.73 -6.29
CA THR A 43 7.34 3.95 -6.26
C THR A 43 6.58 4.12 -7.56
N PHE A 44 6.05 3.03 -8.10
CA PHE A 44 5.43 3.07 -9.43
C PHE A 44 4.33 2.02 -9.64
N ASN A 45 3.10 2.50 -9.86
CA ASN A 45 2.03 1.71 -10.47
C ASN A 45 2.31 1.52 -11.97
N THR A 46 2.55 0.28 -12.37
CA THR A 46 2.99 -0.06 -13.75
C THR A 46 1.85 -0.41 -14.71
N TRP A 47 0.61 -0.49 -14.22
CA TRP A 47 -0.58 -0.81 -15.01
C TRP A 47 -0.40 -2.07 -15.88
N GLY A 48 -0.04 -3.20 -15.26
CA GLY A 48 0.34 -4.44 -15.93
C GLY A 48 -0.80 -5.45 -16.17
N LEU A 49 -2.07 -5.01 -16.26
CA LEU A 49 -3.22 -5.94 -16.33
C LEU A 49 -3.23 -6.70 -17.66
N LYS A 50 -3.23 -8.04 -17.59
CA LYS A 50 -2.97 -8.95 -18.72
C LYS A 50 -3.79 -8.68 -19.99
N TYR A 51 -5.09 -8.42 -19.84
CA TYR A 51 -6.05 -8.29 -20.94
C TYR A 51 -6.71 -6.91 -21.01
N VAL A 52 -6.34 -5.99 -20.12
CA VAL A 52 -6.94 -4.65 -20.02
C VAL A 52 -5.94 -3.58 -20.46
N SER A 53 -4.70 -3.69 -19.99
CA SER A 53 -3.71 -2.65 -20.26
C SER A 53 -3.10 -2.83 -21.65
N LYS A 54 -3.32 -1.83 -22.51
CA LYS A 54 -2.80 -1.80 -23.88
C LYS A 54 -1.27 -1.83 -23.88
N HIS A 55 -0.67 -2.49 -24.88
CA HIS A 55 0.79 -2.60 -25.05
C HIS A 55 1.53 -3.01 -23.75
N ARG A 56 0.92 -3.88 -22.93
CA ARG A 56 1.45 -4.27 -21.62
C ARG A 56 2.92 -4.70 -21.71
N LYS A 57 3.26 -5.58 -22.65
CA LYS A 57 4.61 -6.14 -22.74
C LYS A 57 5.63 -5.06 -23.10
N GLU A 58 5.32 -4.25 -24.10
CA GLU A 58 6.17 -3.17 -24.59
C GLU A 58 6.41 -2.12 -23.51
N ARG A 59 5.33 -1.73 -22.79
CA ARG A 59 5.42 -0.77 -21.68
C ARG A 59 6.22 -1.30 -20.50
N LEU A 60 5.93 -2.52 -20.02
CA LEU A 60 6.65 -3.09 -18.88
C LEU A 60 8.13 -3.35 -19.21
N ARG A 61 8.46 -3.71 -20.46
CA ARG A 61 9.85 -3.79 -20.93
C ARG A 61 10.52 -2.42 -20.93
N ALA A 62 9.86 -1.38 -21.47
CA ALA A 62 10.41 -0.04 -21.46
C ALA A 62 10.65 0.50 -20.03
N ILE A 63 9.78 0.16 -19.07
CA ILE A 63 10.01 0.42 -17.64
C ILE A 63 11.26 -0.31 -17.16
N ALA A 64 11.36 -1.62 -17.40
CA ALA A 64 12.49 -2.44 -16.99
C ALA A 64 13.82 -1.96 -17.58
N ASP A 65 13.85 -1.65 -18.88
CA ASP A 65 15.03 -1.21 -19.60
C ASP A 65 15.51 0.16 -19.09
N LYS A 66 14.57 1.08 -18.83
CA LYS A 66 14.89 2.38 -18.21
C LYS A 66 15.47 2.20 -16.80
N LEU A 67 14.84 1.38 -15.95
CA LEU A 67 15.37 1.09 -14.61
C LEU A 67 16.76 0.43 -14.64
N ALA A 68 17.03 -0.37 -15.67
CA ALA A 68 18.33 -0.99 -15.94
C ALA A 68 19.40 -0.01 -16.47
N GLY A 69 19.03 1.22 -16.86
CA GLY A 69 19.94 2.23 -17.41
C GLY A 69 20.03 2.23 -18.95
N HIS A 70 19.07 1.61 -19.64
CA HIS A 70 19.01 1.51 -21.11
C HIS A 70 17.75 2.20 -21.66
N SER A 71 17.49 3.44 -21.23
CA SER A 71 16.28 4.17 -21.63
C SER A 71 16.27 4.49 -23.12
N MET A 72 15.15 4.20 -23.77
CA MET A 72 14.82 4.67 -25.12
C MET A 72 13.58 5.58 -25.10
N LEU A 73 13.19 6.08 -23.93
CA LEU A 73 12.00 6.92 -23.78
C LEU A 73 12.30 8.37 -24.18
N THR A 74 11.29 9.09 -24.63
CA THR A 74 11.39 10.52 -25.00
C THR A 74 10.62 11.38 -24.00
N PRO A 75 11.25 12.39 -23.37
CA PRO A 75 10.57 13.27 -22.41
C PRO A 75 9.43 14.05 -23.06
N ILE A 76 8.34 14.26 -22.31
CA ILE A 76 7.22 15.11 -22.75
C ILE A 76 7.61 16.59 -22.74
N SER A 77 8.51 17.00 -21.85
CA SER A 77 9.02 18.36 -21.71
C SER A 77 10.40 18.35 -21.08
N ASP A 78 11.29 19.21 -21.55
CA ASP A 78 12.63 19.39 -20.97
C ASP A 78 12.58 19.94 -19.53
N GLU A 79 11.50 20.64 -19.15
CA GLU A 79 11.29 21.13 -17.77
C GLU A 79 11.07 20.00 -16.75
N LEU A 80 10.70 18.81 -17.22
CA LEU A 80 10.54 17.61 -16.38
C LEU A 80 11.84 16.81 -16.28
N LEU A 81 12.87 17.16 -17.05
CA LEU A 81 14.18 16.55 -16.90
C LEU A 81 14.81 17.02 -15.58
N PRO A 82 15.48 16.12 -14.84
CA PRO A 82 16.25 16.51 -13.68
C PRO A 82 17.32 17.57 -14.03
N ASN A 83 17.66 18.44 -13.06
CA ASN A 83 18.68 19.49 -13.20
C ASN A 83 19.95 18.97 -13.91
N GLY A 84 20.13 19.31 -15.19
CA GLY A 84 21.29 18.87 -15.99
C GLY A 84 20.96 18.28 -17.36
N GLY A 85 19.69 17.99 -17.68
CA GLY A 85 19.27 17.61 -19.03
C GLY A 85 19.62 16.17 -19.46
N ASP A 86 20.37 15.41 -18.67
CA ASP A 86 20.56 13.98 -18.90
C ASP A 86 19.51 13.15 -18.15
N SER A 87 18.59 12.55 -18.90
CA SER A 87 17.58 11.62 -18.38
C SER A 87 18.16 10.36 -17.70
N ASN A 88 19.41 9.98 -18.01
CA ASN A 88 20.02 8.75 -17.50
C ASN A 88 20.78 8.95 -16.18
N GLU A 89 21.43 10.09 -15.96
CA GLU A 89 22.28 10.29 -14.77
C GLU A 89 21.50 10.42 -13.46
N ASN A 90 20.22 10.82 -13.51
CA ASN A 90 19.45 11.15 -12.30
C ASN A 90 18.37 10.13 -11.91
N GLU A 91 18.38 8.92 -12.46
CA GLU A 91 17.42 7.84 -12.15
C GLU A 91 18.05 6.58 -11.55
N ASP A 92 19.19 6.75 -10.87
CA ASP A 92 19.82 5.68 -10.12
C ASP A 92 19.21 5.53 -8.72
N TYR A 93 18.14 4.74 -8.61
CA TYR A 93 17.45 4.48 -7.35
C TYR A 93 18.17 3.44 -6.48
N ASP A 94 17.98 3.45 -5.17
CA ASP A 94 18.48 2.41 -4.27
C ASP A 94 17.44 1.33 -4.02
N VAL A 95 16.16 1.73 -4.00
CA VAL A 95 15.03 0.85 -3.80
C VAL A 95 13.86 1.28 -4.69
N ILE A 96 13.25 0.29 -5.35
CA ILE A 96 12.10 0.49 -6.23
C ILE A 96 10.95 -0.39 -5.74
N ALA A 97 9.84 0.22 -5.37
CA ALA A 97 8.59 -0.43 -5.01
C ALA A 97 7.61 -0.37 -6.19
N LEU A 98 7.24 -1.52 -6.74
CA LEU A 98 6.35 -1.61 -7.89
C LEU A 98 4.97 -2.10 -7.47
N GLN A 99 3.95 -1.58 -8.14
CA GLN A 99 2.57 -2.04 -8.07
C GLN A 99 2.08 -2.47 -9.45
N GLU A 100 1.02 -3.28 -9.47
CA GLU A 100 0.38 -3.81 -10.67
C GLU A 100 1.24 -4.73 -11.58
N ILE A 101 2.25 -5.40 -11.00
CA ILE A 101 2.96 -6.49 -11.67
C ILE A 101 2.13 -7.78 -11.57
N TRP A 102 1.14 -7.90 -12.45
CA TRP A 102 0.16 -9.01 -12.39
C TRP A 102 0.62 -10.29 -13.09
N CYS A 103 1.56 -10.20 -14.03
CA CYS A 103 1.99 -11.33 -14.85
C CYS A 103 3.43 -11.74 -14.52
N VAL A 104 3.64 -13.03 -14.23
CA VAL A 104 4.96 -13.59 -13.93
C VAL A 104 5.95 -13.39 -15.08
N GLU A 105 5.50 -13.39 -16.34
CA GLU A 105 6.37 -13.12 -17.49
C GLU A 105 6.93 -11.69 -17.49
N ASP A 106 6.14 -10.70 -17.07
CA ASP A 106 6.60 -9.30 -17.00
C ASP A 106 7.58 -9.15 -15.84
N TRP A 107 7.27 -9.77 -14.69
CA TRP A 107 8.20 -9.82 -13.56
C TRP A 107 9.53 -10.45 -13.95
N LYS A 108 9.52 -11.61 -14.62
CA LYS A 108 10.75 -12.30 -15.02
C LYS A 108 11.63 -11.44 -15.93
N TYR A 109 11.03 -10.72 -16.88
CA TYR A 109 11.79 -9.80 -17.72
C TYR A 109 12.38 -8.66 -16.90
N LEU A 110 11.54 -7.99 -16.10
CA LEU A 110 11.93 -6.85 -15.28
C LEU A 110 13.05 -7.22 -14.29
N ALA A 111 12.90 -8.33 -13.58
CA ALA A 111 13.89 -8.93 -12.70
C ALA A 111 15.22 -9.18 -13.42
N SER A 112 15.17 -9.83 -14.59
CA SER A 112 16.38 -10.19 -15.36
C SER A 112 17.11 -8.95 -15.89
N ALA A 113 16.38 -7.99 -16.46
CA ALA A 113 16.96 -6.75 -17.00
C ALA A 113 17.59 -5.90 -15.89
N CYS A 114 16.98 -5.88 -14.70
CA CYS A 114 17.43 -5.08 -13.56
C CYS A 114 18.48 -5.79 -12.67
N ALA A 115 18.81 -7.07 -12.92
CA ALA A 115 19.60 -7.89 -12.00
C ALA A 115 21.01 -7.37 -11.71
N SER A 116 21.66 -6.73 -12.68
CA SER A 116 23.01 -6.16 -12.50
C SER A 116 23.04 -4.99 -11.52
N LYS A 117 22.00 -4.15 -11.54
CA LYS A 117 21.87 -2.98 -10.65
C LYS A 117 21.19 -3.33 -9.33
N TYR A 118 20.16 -4.17 -9.37
CA TYR A 118 19.32 -4.49 -8.23
C TYR A 118 19.35 -5.99 -7.97
N PRO A 119 20.40 -6.52 -7.32
CA PRO A 119 20.54 -7.96 -7.10
C PRO A 119 19.51 -8.53 -6.11
N TYR A 120 18.92 -7.71 -5.24
CA TYR A 120 17.93 -8.14 -4.26
C TYR A 120 16.54 -7.82 -4.75
N GLN A 121 15.79 -8.85 -5.10
CA GLN A 121 14.52 -8.70 -5.82
C GLN A 121 13.46 -9.62 -5.24
N ARG A 122 12.21 -9.18 -5.26
CA ARG A 122 11.09 -10.01 -4.82
C ARG A 122 9.77 -9.62 -5.46
N LEU A 123 9.06 -10.63 -5.95
CA LEU A 123 7.62 -10.57 -6.24
C LEU A 123 6.85 -11.13 -5.02
N PHE A 124 5.77 -10.46 -4.62
CA PHE A 124 4.94 -10.92 -3.51
C PHE A 124 3.74 -11.72 -4.03
N HIS A 125 3.33 -12.75 -3.28
CA HIS A 125 2.25 -13.66 -3.65
C HIS A 125 1.14 -13.66 -2.59
N SER A 126 -0.11 -13.53 -3.03
CA SER A 126 -1.31 -13.50 -2.19
C SER A 126 -2.53 -13.87 -3.04
N GLY A 127 -3.72 -13.86 -2.44
CA GLY A 127 -4.96 -14.06 -3.18
C GLY A 127 -5.08 -15.44 -3.82
N ILE A 128 -5.83 -15.50 -4.91
CA ILE A 128 -6.23 -16.73 -5.63
C ILE A 128 -5.64 -16.74 -7.06
N LEU A 129 -5.60 -15.58 -7.72
CA LEU A 129 -5.22 -15.51 -9.15
C LEU A 129 -3.74 -15.16 -9.36
N THR A 130 -3.34 -13.93 -9.05
CA THR A 130 -2.03 -13.38 -9.47
C THR A 130 -1.12 -12.91 -8.33
N GLY A 131 -1.63 -12.79 -7.11
CA GLY A 131 -0.96 -12.01 -6.07
C GLY A 131 -1.32 -10.54 -6.10
N PRO A 132 -0.88 -9.75 -5.10
CA PRO A 132 -1.28 -8.36 -4.90
C PRO A 132 -0.68 -7.40 -5.94
N GLY A 133 0.10 -7.90 -6.89
CA GLY A 133 0.77 -7.12 -7.92
C GLY A 133 1.97 -6.33 -7.38
N LEU A 134 2.47 -6.66 -6.20
CA LEU A 134 3.54 -5.93 -5.52
C LEU A 134 4.88 -6.59 -5.79
N ALA A 135 5.88 -5.76 -6.10
CA ALA A 135 7.26 -6.21 -6.21
C ALA A 135 8.23 -5.16 -5.65
N ILE A 136 9.46 -5.60 -5.36
CA ILE A 136 10.56 -4.74 -4.93
C ILE A 136 11.84 -5.13 -5.66
N LEU A 137 12.60 -4.11 -6.08
CA LEU A 137 13.99 -4.21 -6.53
C LEU A 137 14.85 -3.37 -5.57
N SER A 138 15.99 -3.88 -5.14
CA SER A 138 16.87 -3.16 -4.24
C SER A 138 18.35 -3.42 -4.52
N LYS A 139 19.15 -2.36 -4.36
CA LYS A 139 20.61 -2.44 -4.26
C LYS A 139 21.06 -2.91 -2.87
N VAL A 140 20.26 -2.62 -1.85
CA VAL A 140 20.55 -2.90 -0.45
C VAL A 140 20.09 -4.33 -0.14
N PRO A 141 20.91 -5.14 0.56
CA PRO A 141 20.51 -6.46 0.99
C PRO A 141 19.20 -6.43 1.80
N ILE A 142 18.26 -7.30 1.42
CA ILE A 142 17.00 -7.46 2.15
C ILE A 142 17.26 -8.31 3.38
N GLU A 143 17.05 -7.75 4.57
CA GLU A 143 17.19 -8.47 5.84
C GLU A 143 16.03 -9.44 6.03
N SER A 144 14.81 -8.93 5.90
CA SER A 144 13.60 -9.72 6.05
C SER A 144 12.42 -9.13 5.30
N THR A 145 11.37 -9.92 5.19
CA THR A 145 10.15 -9.55 4.47
C THR A 145 8.94 -10.15 5.16
N PHE A 146 7.83 -9.42 5.15
CA PHE A 146 6.55 -9.89 5.65
C PHE A 146 5.44 -9.42 4.72
N LEU A 147 4.39 -10.23 4.55
CA LEU A 147 3.24 -9.87 3.71
C LEU A 147 1.98 -9.97 4.56
N TYR A 148 1.36 -8.83 4.81
CA TYR A 148 0.09 -8.75 5.52
C TYR A 148 -1.05 -8.63 4.51
N ARG A 149 -1.85 -9.68 4.35
CA ARG A 149 -3.04 -9.64 3.48
C ARG A 149 -4.20 -9.01 4.25
N PHE A 150 -4.81 -7.98 3.67
CA PHE A 150 -5.97 -7.33 4.28
C PHE A 150 -7.14 -8.30 4.45
N PRO A 151 -7.76 -8.37 5.65
CA PRO A 151 -8.98 -9.13 5.89
C PRO A 151 -10.17 -8.62 5.08
N ILE A 152 -10.32 -7.29 4.98
CA ILE A 152 -11.39 -6.61 4.23
C ILE A 152 -10.83 -6.18 2.87
N ASN A 153 -11.15 -6.94 1.81
CA ASN A 153 -10.36 -6.92 0.57
C ASN A 153 -11.20 -6.89 -0.72
N GLY A 154 -12.41 -6.37 -0.64
CA GLY A 154 -13.36 -6.34 -1.74
C GLY A 154 -14.30 -7.51 -1.67
N ARG A 155 -15.00 -7.78 -2.77
CA ARG A 155 -16.10 -8.75 -2.80
C ARG A 155 -15.88 -9.81 -3.89
N PRO A 156 -16.08 -11.11 -3.61
CA PRO A 156 -15.99 -12.16 -4.61
C PRO A 156 -17.02 -11.97 -5.73
N SER A 157 -18.19 -11.42 -5.43
CA SER A 157 -19.21 -11.17 -6.45
C SER A 157 -18.82 -10.06 -7.45
N ALA A 158 -17.82 -9.23 -7.13
CA ALA A 158 -17.32 -8.20 -8.02
C ALA A 158 -16.23 -8.73 -8.96
N VAL A 159 -16.56 -9.79 -9.70
CA VAL A 159 -15.61 -10.56 -10.55
C VAL A 159 -14.88 -9.66 -11.55
N PHE A 160 -15.58 -8.69 -12.13
CA PHE A 160 -15.03 -7.75 -13.11
C PHE A 160 -14.07 -6.69 -12.52
N ARG A 161 -14.00 -6.55 -11.19
CA ARG A 161 -13.07 -5.65 -10.50
C ARG A 161 -11.77 -6.37 -10.15
N GLY A 162 -11.88 -7.60 -9.66
CA GLY A 162 -10.73 -8.49 -9.44
C GLY A 162 -9.99 -8.31 -8.11
N ASP A 163 -10.16 -7.19 -7.38
CA ASP A 163 -9.42 -6.89 -6.13
C ASP A 163 -9.46 -8.03 -5.10
N TRP A 164 -10.64 -8.62 -4.90
CA TRP A 164 -10.81 -9.73 -3.94
C TRP A 164 -9.98 -10.95 -4.30
N TYR A 165 -9.85 -11.23 -5.60
CA TYR A 165 -9.15 -12.41 -6.12
C TYR A 165 -7.63 -12.26 -6.15
N VAL A 166 -7.12 -11.03 -6.18
CA VAL A 166 -5.68 -10.76 -6.16
C VAL A 166 -5.11 -10.70 -4.73
N GLY A 167 -5.98 -10.44 -3.75
CA GLY A 167 -5.61 -10.40 -2.33
C GLY A 167 -4.67 -9.24 -2.02
N LYS A 168 -5.16 -7.99 -2.14
CA LYS A 168 -4.38 -6.79 -1.80
C LYS A 168 -3.77 -6.91 -0.41
N SER A 169 -2.56 -6.42 -0.26
CA SER A 169 -1.72 -6.70 0.91
C SER A 169 -0.76 -5.53 1.17
N ILE A 170 -0.14 -5.51 2.34
CA ILE A 170 1.02 -4.68 2.66
C ILE A 170 2.26 -5.56 2.57
N ALA A 171 3.13 -5.26 1.61
CA ALA A 171 4.43 -5.88 1.47
C ALA A 171 5.46 -5.09 2.30
N ILE A 172 5.87 -5.66 3.43
CA ILE A 172 6.88 -5.09 4.31
C ILE A 172 8.24 -5.68 3.94
N THR A 173 9.21 -4.82 3.67
CA THR A 173 10.61 -5.19 3.43
C THR A 173 11.49 -4.44 4.41
N VAL A 174 12.27 -5.17 5.18
CA VAL A 174 13.23 -4.60 6.13
C VAL A 174 14.61 -4.56 5.47
N LEU A 175 15.23 -3.39 5.50
CA LEU A 175 16.60 -3.17 5.07
C LEU A 175 17.45 -2.72 6.25
N ASN A 176 18.66 -3.28 6.35
CA ASN A 176 19.66 -2.80 7.29
C ASN A 176 20.70 -1.97 6.56
N THR A 177 20.68 -0.65 6.80
CA THR A 177 21.64 0.30 6.21
C THR A 177 22.89 0.50 7.06
N GLY A 178 23.01 -0.20 8.19
CA GLY A 178 24.10 -0.01 9.16
C GLY A 178 23.93 1.20 10.09
N THR A 179 23.01 2.13 9.79
CA THR A 179 22.73 3.31 10.63
C THR A 179 21.44 3.18 11.44
N ARG A 180 20.33 2.82 10.80
CA ARG A 180 19.02 2.53 11.41
C ARG A 180 18.26 1.57 10.49
N PRO A 181 17.58 0.54 11.01
CA PRO A 181 16.80 -0.35 10.15
C PRO A 181 15.61 0.40 9.55
N ILE A 182 15.35 0.15 8.26
CA ILE A 182 14.25 0.76 7.50
C ILE A 182 13.18 -0.30 7.26
N ALA A 183 11.93 0.02 7.55
CA ALA A 183 10.79 -0.80 7.18
C ALA A 183 10.02 -0.13 6.04
N ILE A 184 10.15 -0.70 4.84
CA ILE A 184 9.45 -0.23 3.64
C ILE A 184 8.15 -0.99 3.51
N MET A 185 7.03 -0.27 3.48
CA MET A 185 5.69 -0.83 3.35
C MET A 185 5.11 -0.43 2.00
N ASN A 186 5.24 -1.33 1.02
CA ASN A 186 4.67 -1.19 -0.31
C ASN A 186 3.24 -1.73 -0.33
N SER A 187 2.27 -0.97 -0.86
CA SER A 187 0.90 -1.44 -1.02
C SER A 187 0.22 -0.88 -2.26
N HIS A 188 -0.84 -1.57 -2.67
CA HIS A 188 -1.82 -1.08 -3.64
C HIS A 188 -3.21 -1.34 -3.05
N MET A 189 -3.74 -0.37 -2.30
CA MET A 189 -5.04 -0.51 -1.61
C MET A 189 -6.20 -0.69 -2.60
N HIS A 190 -7.40 -1.03 -2.12
CA HIS A 190 -8.56 -1.33 -2.97
C HIS A 190 -8.97 -0.13 -3.84
N ALA A 191 -9.12 -0.32 -5.15
CA ALA A 191 -9.43 0.78 -6.07
C ALA A 191 -10.83 1.41 -5.82
N PRO A 192 -10.99 2.74 -5.93
CA PRO A 192 -12.29 3.39 -5.98
C PRO A 192 -12.89 3.30 -7.40
N TYR A 193 -14.00 2.59 -7.55
CA TYR A 193 -14.72 2.48 -8.83
C TYR A 193 -15.82 3.54 -9.00
N ALA A 194 -16.00 4.39 -8.00
CA ALA A 194 -16.84 5.57 -8.01
C ALA A 194 -16.30 6.60 -7.01
N LYS A 195 -16.65 7.88 -7.17
CA LYS A 195 -16.27 8.93 -6.21
C LYS A 195 -17.02 8.80 -4.88
N GLN A 196 -18.24 8.27 -4.90
CA GLN A 196 -19.13 8.17 -3.73
C GLN A 196 -19.96 6.87 -3.77
N GLY A 197 -20.58 6.55 -2.63
CA GLY A 197 -21.47 5.40 -2.49
C GLY A 197 -20.73 4.06 -2.37
N ASP A 198 -21.48 2.96 -2.54
CA ASP A 198 -20.97 1.59 -2.33
C ASP A 198 -19.81 1.21 -3.25
N ALA A 199 -19.86 1.67 -4.51
CA ALA A 199 -18.81 1.44 -5.50
C ALA A 199 -17.52 2.26 -5.23
N ALA A 200 -17.55 3.19 -4.28
CA ALA A 200 -16.34 3.91 -3.86
C ALA A 200 -15.43 3.07 -2.96
N TYR A 201 -15.91 1.97 -2.36
CA TYR A 201 -15.13 1.11 -1.46
C TYR A 201 -14.43 1.87 -0.31
N LEU A 202 -15.02 2.98 0.15
CA LEU A 202 -14.41 3.82 1.19
C LEU A 202 -14.17 3.04 2.48
N CYS A 203 -15.15 2.26 2.95
CA CYS A 203 -15.01 1.45 4.16
C CYS A 203 -13.85 0.46 4.04
N HIS A 204 -13.70 -0.22 2.90
CA HIS A 204 -12.61 -1.15 2.67
C HIS A 204 -11.25 -0.46 2.75
N ARG A 205 -11.05 0.63 2.00
CA ARG A 205 -9.79 1.38 2.04
C ARG A 205 -9.50 1.95 3.43
N SER A 206 -10.53 2.35 4.17
CA SER A 206 -10.36 2.89 5.52
C SER A 206 -9.94 1.80 6.50
N CYS A 207 -10.51 0.59 6.39
CA CYS A 207 -10.05 -0.58 7.17
C CYS A 207 -8.62 -0.98 6.78
N GLN A 208 -8.29 -0.95 5.48
CA GLN A 208 -6.93 -1.23 5.02
C GLN A 208 -5.91 -0.22 5.57
N ALA A 209 -6.26 1.07 5.56
CA ALA A 209 -5.41 2.12 6.15
C ALA A 209 -5.33 2.04 7.68
N TRP A 210 -6.40 1.56 8.34
CA TRP A 210 -6.40 1.28 9.77
C TRP A 210 -5.39 0.19 10.11
N ASP A 211 -5.45 -0.96 9.43
CA ASP A 211 -4.46 -2.06 9.58
C ASP A 211 -3.03 -1.55 9.34
N PHE A 212 -2.87 -0.72 8.30
CA PHE A 212 -1.61 -0.07 7.98
C PHE A 212 -1.10 0.75 9.17
N SER A 213 -1.96 1.57 9.78
CA SER A 213 -1.59 2.42 10.92
C SER A 213 -1.09 1.61 12.12
N ARG A 214 -1.65 0.43 12.37
CA ARG A 214 -1.21 -0.48 13.44
C ARG A 214 0.18 -1.02 13.18
N LEU A 215 0.44 -1.48 11.95
CA LEU A 215 1.75 -1.97 11.54
C LEU A 215 2.80 -0.85 11.55
N ILE A 216 2.48 0.34 11.05
CA ILE A 216 3.38 1.50 11.11
C ILE A 216 3.77 1.77 12.56
N LYS A 217 2.80 1.90 13.46
CA LYS A 217 3.06 2.16 14.88
C LYS A 217 3.95 1.10 15.52
N LEU A 218 3.70 -0.17 15.24
CA LEU A 218 4.49 -1.28 15.76
C LEU A 218 5.97 -1.17 15.34
N TYR A 219 6.23 -0.92 14.05
CA TYR A 219 7.60 -0.77 13.54
C TYR A 219 8.28 0.50 14.06
N ARG A 220 7.56 1.63 14.13
CA ARG A 220 8.09 2.88 14.71
C ARG A 220 8.47 2.70 16.18
N GLN A 221 7.61 2.05 16.97
CA GLN A 221 7.88 1.72 18.37
C GLN A 221 9.07 0.79 18.54
N ALA A 222 9.30 -0.11 17.58
CA ALA A 222 10.48 -0.98 17.54
C ALA A 222 11.76 -0.26 17.02
N GLY A 223 11.71 1.04 16.74
CA GLY A 223 12.86 1.86 16.35
C GLY A 223 13.20 1.85 14.86
N TYR A 224 12.31 1.34 14.01
CA TYR A 224 12.50 1.33 12.56
C TYR A 224 12.12 2.68 11.96
N ALA A 225 12.89 3.15 10.97
CA ALA A 225 12.46 4.22 10.09
C ALA A 225 11.43 3.67 9.10
N VAL A 226 10.16 4.07 9.26
CA VAL A 226 9.07 3.57 8.43
C VAL A 226 8.87 4.42 7.18
N ILE A 227 8.76 3.77 6.03
CA ILE A 227 8.48 4.38 4.73
C ILE A 227 7.30 3.64 4.12
N VAL A 228 6.22 4.34 3.85
CA VAL A 228 5.03 3.81 3.18
C VAL A 228 4.99 4.33 1.76
N VAL A 229 4.92 3.42 0.80
CA VAL A 229 4.93 3.75 -0.63
C VAL A 229 3.87 2.97 -1.40
N GLY A 230 3.47 3.51 -2.54
CA GLY A 230 2.63 2.84 -3.51
C GLY A 230 1.48 3.71 -4.00
N ASP A 231 0.69 3.13 -4.90
CA ASP A 231 -0.65 3.63 -5.19
C ASP A 231 -1.57 3.28 -4.02
N LEU A 232 -1.65 4.20 -3.07
CA LEU A 232 -2.45 4.02 -1.87
C LEU A 232 -3.94 4.28 -2.14
N ASN A 233 -4.37 4.53 -3.38
CA ASN A 233 -5.77 4.75 -3.75
C ASN A 233 -6.51 5.75 -2.82
N SER A 234 -5.77 6.72 -2.28
CA SER A 234 -6.28 7.66 -1.29
C SER A 234 -5.65 9.04 -1.52
N ARG A 235 -6.51 10.06 -1.50
CA ARG A 235 -6.12 11.44 -1.70
C ARG A 235 -5.74 12.08 -0.35
N PRO A 236 -4.84 13.07 -0.33
CA PRO A 236 -4.61 13.91 0.84
C PRO A 236 -5.93 14.42 1.43
N GLY A 237 -6.08 14.30 2.74
CA GLY A 237 -7.28 14.68 3.49
C GLY A 237 -8.42 13.65 3.52
N SER A 238 -8.37 12.58 2.71
CA SER A 238 -9.34 11.47 2.83
C SER A 238 -9.14 10.67 4.12
N LEU A 239 -10.19 9.98 4.61
CA LEU A 239 -10.10 9.18 5.84
C LEU A 239 -8.96 8.14 5.81
N PRO A 240 -8.75 7.35 4.73
CA PRO A 240 -7.59 6.46 4.64
C PRO A 240 -6.25 7.20 4.77
N HIS A 241 -6.09 8.35 4.10
CA HIS A 241 -4.88 9.15 4.20
C HIS A 241 -4.64 9.70 5.61
N LYS A 242 -5.71 10.10 6.32
CA LYS A 242 -5.62 10.56 7.71
C LYS A 242 -5.17 9.44 8.64
N PHE A 243 -5.57 8.19 8.42
CA PHE A 243 -5.03 7.07 9.20
C PHE A 243 -3.53 6.84 8.97
N LEU A 244 -3.07 7.03 7.74
CA LEU A 244 -1.64 6.90 7.44
C LEU A 244 -0.79 8.08 7.95
N THR A 245 -1.39 9.25 8.18
CA THR A 245 -0.69 10.47 8.60
C THR A 245 -0.96 10.84 10.06
N GLN A 246 -2.20 11.22 10.39
CA GLN A 246 -2.57 11.69 11.73
C GLN A 246 -2.60 10.58 12.78
N GLU A 247 -3.07 9.38 12.41
CA GLU A 247 -3.07 8.24 13.33
C GLU A 247 -1.68 7.62 13.44
N ALA A 248 -1.03 7.30 12.31
CA ALA A 248 0.27 6.63 12.29
C ALA A 248 1.49 7.56 12.51
N GLY A 249 1.30 8.87 12.41
CA GLY A 249 2.31 9.90 12.60
C GLY A 249 3.32 10.04 11.46
N LEU A 250 2.97 9.61 10.24
CA LEU A 250 3.82 9.82 9.06
C LEU A 250 3.51 11.17 8.41
N VAL A 251 4.49 11.70 7.66
CA VAL A 251 4.35 12.90 6.85
C VAL A 251 4.53 12.57 5.38
N ASP A 252 3.83 13.30 4.53
CA ASP A 252 4.03 13.22 3.10
C ASP A 252 5.38 13.85 2.72
N SER A 253 6.27 13.07 2.09
CA SER A 253 7.60 13.53 1.69
C SER A 253 7.57 14.75 0.74
N TRP A 254 6.56 14.86 -0.14
CA TRP A 254 6.39 16.05 -0.98
C TRP A 254 6.00 17.26 -0.14
N GLU A 255 5.07 17.11 0.82
CA GLU A 255 4.65 18.21 1.69
C GLU A 255 5.72 18.57 2.73
N GLN A 256 6.57 17.62 3.13
CA GLN A 256 7.71 17.89 3.99
C GLN A 256 8.71 18.82 3.29
N LEU A 257 8.91 18.63 1.97
CA LEU A 257 9.83 19.43 1.16
C LEU A 257 9.23 20.77 0.70
N HIS A 258 7.98 20.77 0.25
CA HIS A 258 7.34 21.92 -0.40
C HIS A 258 6.24 22.61 0.43
N GLY A 259 5.97 22.12 1.64
CA GLY A 259 4.85 22.57 2.46
C GLY A 259 3.51 21.97 2.02
N LYS A 260 2.47 22.22 2.83
CA LYS A 260 1.10 21.76 2.55
C LYS A 260 0.59 22.34 1.23
N GLN A 261 -0.05 21.49 0.43
CA GLN A 261 -0.51 21.87 -0.91
C GLN A 261 -1.97 22.36 -0.88
N ASP A 262 -2.27 23.43 -1.61
CA ASP A 262 -3.65 23.83 -1.91
C ASP A 262 -4.12 23.16 -3.20
N LEU A 263 -4.87 22.06 -3.05
CA LEU A 263 -5.36 21.27 -4.17
C LEU A 263 -6.28 22.05 -5.11
N ALA A 264 -7.00 23.07 -4.63
CA ALA A 264 -7.86 23.91 -5.47
C ALA A 264 -7.05 24.86 -6.34
N VAL A 265 -5.88 25.30 -5.87
CA VAL A 265 -4.93 26.07 -6.67
C VAL A 265 -4.27 25.16 -7.70
N ILE A 266 -3.78 23.99 -7.30
CA ILE A 266 -3.15 23.02 -8.21
C ILE A 266 -4.11 22.63 -9.34
N ALA A 267 -5.38 22.35 -9.04
CA ALA A 267 -6.38 21.97 -10.04
C ALA A 267 -6.61 23.02 -11.15
N ARG A 268 -6.26 24.30 -10.91
CA ARG A 268 -6.40 25.40 -11.88
C ARG A 268 -5.14 25.68 -12.69
N LEU A 269 -4.01 25.05 -12.35
CA LEU A 269 -2.76 25.21 -13.07
C LEU A 269 -2.79 24.48 -14.43
N SER A 270 -1.88 24.84 -15.34
CA SER A 270 -1.69 24.08 -16.58
C SER A 270 -1.19 22.65 -16.28
N PRO A 271 -1.43 21.66 -17.17
CA PRO A 271 -1.03 20.27 -16.92
C PRO A 271 0.46 20.09 -16.55
N LEU A 272 1.36 20.85 -17.17
CA LEU A 272 2.78 20.83 -16.82
C LEU A 272 3.05 21.38 -15.42
N GLN A 273 2.40 22.49 -15.06
CA GLN A 273 2.54 23.10 -13.74
C GLN A 273 1.88 22.25 -12.63
N GLN A 274 0.84 21.47 -12.95
CA GLN A 274 0.27 20.47 -12.04
C GLN A 274 1.30 19.40 -11.67
N LEU A 275 2.09 18.93 -12.64
CA LEU A 275 3.19 17.99 -12.39
C LEU A 275 4.29 18.64 -11.54
N LEU A 276 4.76 19.82 -11.94
CA LEU A 276 5.91 20.47 -11.29
C LEU A 276 5.60 20.98 -9.88
N LYS A 277 4.40 21.51 -9.63
CA LYS A 277 4.03 22.10 -8.33
C LYS A 277 3.17 21.20 -7.46
N GLY A 278 2.31 20.38 -8.08
CA GLY A 278 1.41 19.48 -7.37
C GLY A 278 1.88 18.03 -7.29
N CYS A 279 2.94 17.67 -8.03
CA CYS A 279 3.40 16.29 -8.20
C CYS A 279 2.24 15.34 -8.59
N THR A 280 1.39 15.74 -9.54
CA THR A 280 0.24 14.91 -9.92
C THR A 280 0.71 13.64 -10.66
N THR A 281 0.49 12.48 -10.03
CA THR A 281 0.91 11.17 -10.55
C THR A 281 -0.19 10.46 -11.34
N CYS A 282 -1.46 10.84 -11.15
CA CYS A 282 -2.60 10.22 -11.81
C CYS A 282 -3.49 11.27 -12.47
N ASP A 283 -4.25 10.86 -13.48
CA ASP A 283 -5.26 11.68 -14.18
C ASP A 283 -4.73 12.97 -14.84
N SER A 284 -3.41 13.11 -15.01
CA SER A 284 -2.82 14.23 -15.74
C SER A 284 -3.12 14.14 -17.23
N LEU A 285 -3.48 15.28 -17.86
CA LEU A 285 -3.69 15.37 -19.30
C LEU A 285 -2.42 15.16 -20.13
N LEU A 286 -1.24 15.26 -19.50
CA LEU A 286 0.03 14.91 -20.14
C LEU A 286 0.22 13.39 -20.26
N ASN A 287 -0.49 12.59 -19.44
CA ASN A 287 -0.48 11.15 -19.59
C ASN A 287 -1.41 10.74 -20.74
N THR A 288 -0.85 10.10 -21.76
CA THR A 288 -1.60 9.70 -22.97
C THR A 288 -2.81 8.81 -22.71
N TRP A 289 -2.81 8.05 -21.60
CA TRP A 289 -3.94 7.19 -21.21
C TRP A 289 -5.06 7.95 -20.50
N ARG A 290 -4.79 9.18 -20.05
CA ARG A 290 -5.69 10.06 -19.30
C ARG A 290 -5.93 11.41 -20.00
N ALA A 291 -5.47 11.59 -21.24
CA ALA A 291 -5.60 12.83 -22.02
C ALA A 291 -7.06 13.30 -22.21
N GLN A 292 -8.02 12.38 -22.11
CA GLN A 292 -9.47 12.63 -22.21
C GLN A 292 -10.12 13.11 -20.90
N ARG A 293 -9.38 13.17 -19.79
CA ARG A 293 -9.88 13.62 -18.48
C ARG A 293 -10.11 15.13 -18.44
N GLN A 294 -10.73 15.62 -17.38
CA GLN A 294 -10.78 17.05 -17.10
C GLN A 294 -9.50 17.52 -16.39
N PRO A 295 -9.02 18.75 -16.63
CA PRO A 295 -7.81 19.28 -15.99
C PRO A 295 -7.83 19.21 -14.45
N ASP A 296 -9.00 19.37 -13.82
CA ASP A 296 -9.18 19.35 -12.37
C ASP A 296 -9.23 17.93 -11.76
N GLU A 297 -9.22 16.88 -12.59
CA GLU A 297 -9.17 15.49 -12.12
C GLU A 297 -7.76 15.05 -11.70
N ALA A 298 -6.71 15.72 -12.23
CA ALA A 298 -5.31 15.40 -11.97
C ALA A 298 -5.01 15.44 -10.46
N CYS A 299 -4.39 14.38 -9.94
CA CYS A 299 -4.14 14.24 -8.50
C CYS A 299 -2.91 13.36 -8.22
N ARG A 300 -2.52 13.30 -6.95
CA ARG A 300 -1.46 12.43 -6.46
C ARG A 300 -2.06 11.26 -5.69
N LEU A 301 -1.83 10.05 -6.20
CA LEU A 301 -2.21 8.78 -5.57
C LEU A 301 -0.97 7.94 -5.22
N ASP A 302 0.14 8.21 -5.89
CA ASP A 302 1.45 7.62 -5.66
C ASP A 302 2.30 8.62 -4.89
N TYR A 303 2.70 8.24 -3.68
CA TYR A 303 3.52 9.08 -2.83
C TYR A 303 4.29 8.23 -1.82
N ALA A 304 5.27 8.85 -1.15
CA ALA A 304 5.95 8.26 -0.01
C ALA A 304 5.54 9.01 1.27
N LEU A 305 4.90 8.30 2.21
CA LEU A 305 4.72 8.79 3.57
C LEU A 305 5.87 8.27 4.42
N ILE A 306 6.55 9.14 5.15
CA ILE A 306 7.79 8.84 5.84
C ILE A 306 7.69 9.20 7.31
N ASP A 307 8.49 8.52 8.13
CA ASP A 307 8.66 8.83 9.54
C ASP A 307 9.46 10.13 9.71
N PRO A 308 8.84 11.25 10.14
CA PRO A 308 9.54 12.53 10.27
C PRO A 308 10.60 12.54 11.38
N ASP A 309 10.56 11.59 12.32
CA ASP A 309 11.51 11.52 13.43
C ASP A 309 12.89 11.01 12.96
N PHE A 310 12.90 10.22 11.88
CA PHE A 310 14.09 9.53 11.40
C PHE A 310 14.46 9.82 9.94
N LEU A 311 13.57 10.45 9.18
CA LEU A 311 13.71 10.66 7.75
C LEU A 311 13.44 12.11 7.35
N GLN A 312 14.38 12.67 6.60
CA GLN A 312 14.26 13.98 5.99
C GLN A 312 14.31 13.88 4.47
N THR A 313 13.28 14.39 3.80
CA THR A 313 13.21 14.48 2.34
C THR A 313 14.14 15.58 1.85
N VAL A 314 15.04 15.24 0.93
CA VAL A 314 15.97 16.21 0.30
C VAL A 314 15.66 16.47 -1.17
N ASP A 315 15.03 15.51 -1.83
CA ASP A 315 14.55 15.64 -3.20
C ASP A 315 13.27 14.81 -3.35
N ALA A 316 12.34 15.27 -4.15
CA ALA A 316 11.13 14.53 -4.50
C ALA A 316 10.59 14.99 -5.85
N GLY A 317 9.86 14.13 -6.53
CA GLY A 317 9.14 14.55 -7.72
C GLY A 317 8.60 13.41 -8.56
N VAL A 318 7.90 13.81 -9.62
CA VAL A 318 7.36 12.89 -10.62
C VAL A 318 8.49 12.35 -11.50
N ARG A 319 8.40 11.08 -11.89
CA ARG A 319 9.32 10.37 -12.79
C ARG A 319 8.53 9.56 -13.80
N PHE A 320 9.19 8.99 -14.81
CA PHE A 320 8.52 8.21 -15.86
C PHE A 320 7.45 9.02 -16.63
N THR A 321 7.72 10.32 -16.83
CA THR A 321 6.89 11.23 -17.61
C THR A 321 7.17 11.15 -19.10
N GLU A 322 8.00 10.22 -19.54
CA GLU A 322 8.39 10.06 -20.93
C GLU A 322 7.44 9.13 -21.71
N ARG A 323 7.57 9.16 -23.03
CA ARG A 323 6.81 8.33 -23.96
C ARG A 323 7.68 7.28 -24.63
N ILE A 324 7.06 6.19 -25.03
CA ILE A 324 7.66 5.17 -25.88
C ILE A 324 7.62 5.69 -27.33
N PRO A 325 8.76 5.95 -28.00
CA PRO A 325 8.78 6.70 -29.25
C PRO A 325 7.96 6.07 -30.39
N HIS A 326 8.03 4.75 -30.55
CA HIS A 326 7.36 4.03 -31.63
C HIS A 326 5.86 3.76 -31.37
N LEU A 327 5.39 3.98 -30.14
CA LEU A 327 3.97 3.86 -29.77
C LEU A 327 3.32 5.21 -29.44
N ASP A 328 4.12 6.27 -29.29
CA ASP A 328 3.73 7.60 -28.80
C ASP A 328 2.77 7.56 -27.58
N CYS A 329 3.09 6.69 -26.62
CA CYS A 329 2.29 6.56 -25.40
C CYS A 329 3.16 6.55 -24.13
N SER A 330 2.55 6.95 -23.02
CA SER A 330 3.11 6.89 -21.67
C SER A 330 3.33 5.44 -21.25
N VAL A 331 4.36 5.18 -20.46
CA VAL A 331 4.69 3.81 -20.02
C VAL A 331 3.69 3.21 -19.03
N SER A 332 2.90 4.03 -18.34
CA SER A 332 1.82 3.60 -17.44
C SER A 332 0.71 4.66 -17.45
N ASP A 333 -0.49 4.33 -16.96
CA ASP A 333 -1.57 5.32 -16.78
C ASP A 333 -1.36 6.21 -15.54
N HIS A 334 -0.30 5.91 -14.76
CA HIS A 334 0.27 6.74 -13.72
C HIS A 334 1.68 7.20 -14.12
N PHE A 335 2.13 8.31 -13.55
CA PHE A 335 3.55 8.65 -13.46
C PHE A 335 4.12 8.11 -12.14
N ALA A 336 5.41 7.81 -12.12
CA ALA A 336 6.07 7.33 -10.91
C ALA A 336 6.35 8.48 -9.94
N TYR A 337 6.48 8.16 -8.65
CA TYR A 337 6.92 9.10 -7.62
C TYR A 337 8.29 8.67 -7.09
N SER A 338 9.23 9.63 -7.02
CA SER A 338 10.55 9.43 -6.44
C SER A 338 10.76 10.36 -5.26
N CYS A 339 11.49 9.90 -4.25
CA CYS A 339 12.03 10.76 -3.20
C CYS A 339 13.42 10.28 -2.75
N THR A 340 14.26 11.22 -2.34
CA THR A 340 15.56 10.96 -1.71
C THR A 340 15.46 11.36 -0.25
N LEU A 341 15.83 10.45 0.64
CA LEU A 341 15.67 10.60 2.08
C LEU A 341 17.02 10.50 2.77
N ASN A 342 17.32 11.46 3.63
CA ASN A 342 18.41 11.34 4.59
C ASN A 342 17.92 10.62 5.84
N ILE A 343 18.68 9.62 6.27
CA ILE A 343 18.42 8.88 7.50
C ILE A 343 19.18 9.54 8.65
N VAL A 344 18.46 9.98 9.66
CA VAL A 344 19.07 10.46 10.90
C VAL A 344 19.82 9.30 11.54
N PRO A 345 21.09 9.42 11.98
CA PRO A 345 21.78 8.32 12.65
C PRO A 345 21.10 7.90 13.96
N GLN A 346 21.35 6.67 14.41
CA GLN A 346 20.92 6.20 15.72
C GLN A 346 21.69 6.94 16.83
N GLY A 347 20.98 7.41 17.87
CA GLY A 347 21.59 8.11 19.02
C GLY A 347 21.73 9.63 18.91
N THR A 348 21.51 10.24 17.73
CA THR A 348 21.51 11.71 17.52
C THR A 348 20.13 12.35 17.75
N GLU A 349 19.18 11.61 18.31
CA GLU A 349 17.83 12.09 18.58
C GLU A 349 17.84 13.20 19.62
N SER A 350 17.76 14.45 19.17
CA SER A 350 17.24 15.51 20.03
C SER A 350 15.73 15.34 20.04
N ARG A 351 15.16 14.84 21.15
CA ARG A 351 13.72 15.03 21.39
C ARG A 351 13.45 16.52 21.21
N PRO A 352 12.58 16.94 20.29
CA PRO A 352 12.40 18.36 20.01
C PRO A 352 11.96 19.05 21.30
N SER A 353 12.85 19.85 21.87
CA SER A 353 12.56 20.79 22.95
C SER A 353 11.84 22.00 22.36
N THR A 354 10.71 21.80 21.70
CA THR A 354 9.84 22.89 21.27
C THR A 354 8.97 23.33 22.45
N SER A 355 8.73 24.64 22.53
CA SER A 355 8.07 25.31 23.64
C SER A 355 6.80 24.57 24.12
N VAL A 356 6.79 24.21 25.41
CA VAL A 356 5.77 23.37 26.07
C VAL A 356 4.34 23.84 25.77
N LYS A 357 4.10 25.15 25.60
CA LYS A 357 2.77 25.68 25.27
C LYS A 357 2.33 25.39 23.82
N ARG A 358 3.23 25.53 22.84
CA ARG A 358 2.90 25.27 21.42
C ARG A 358 2.75 23.76 21.17
N ALA A 359 3.61 22.95 21.80
CA ALA A 359 3.48 21.49 21.80
C ALA A 359 2.11 21.07 22.37
N LYS A 360 1.76 21.51 23.58
CA LYS A 360 0.47 21.17 24.23
C LYS A 360 -0.77 21.52 23.40
N THR A 361 -0.80 22.67 22.74
CA THR A 361 -1.93 23.06 21.89
C THR A 361 -1.99 22.21 20.62
N HIS A 362 -0.83 21.96 19.98
CA HIS A 362 -0.74 21.09 18.81
C HIS A 362 -1.18 19.66 19.15
N ASP A 363 -0.81 19.17 20.34
CA ASP A 363 -1.20 17.85 20.83
C ASP A 363 -2.72 17.76 21.01
N ARG A 364 -3.37 18.78 21.59
CA ARG A 364 -4.84 18.78 21.76
C ARG A 364 -5.60 18.79 20.43
N GLU A 365 -5.15 19.60 19.47
CA GLU A 365 -5.76 19.64 18.13
C GLU A 365 -5.64 18.29 17.42
N LEU A 366 -4.46 17.65 17.48
CA LEU A 366 -4.26 16.32 16.92
C LEU A 366 -5.14 15.26 17.60
N ILE A 367 -5.30 15.32 18.92
CA ILE A 367 -6.21 14.45 19.67
C ILE A 367 -7.65 14.62 19.18
N LEU A 368 -8.14 15.85 19.03
CA LEU A 368 -9.50 16.10 18.53
C LEU A 368 -9.69 15.61 17.08
N GLN A 369 -8.68 15.78 16.23
CA GLN A 369 -8.73 15.27 14.86
C GLN A 369 -8.77 13.74 14.81
N ARG A 370 -7.97 13.06 15.64
CA ARG A 370 -7.99 11.59 15.75
C ARG A 370 -9.33 11.08 16.25
N TYR A 371 -9.90 11.74 17.27
CA TYR A 371 -11.24 11.42 17.78
C TYR A 371 -12.30 11.52 16.67
N SER A 372 -12.34 12.64 15.96
CA SER A 372 -13.27 12.84 14.83
C SER A 372 -13.07 11.80 13.70
N ASN A 373 -11.83 11.38 13.45
CA ASN A 373 -11.56 10.31 12.48
C ASN A 373 -12.12 8.95 12.93
N TYR A 374 -12.12 8.65 14.23
CA TYR A 374 -12.70 7.42 14.78
C TYR A 374 -14.22 7.42 14.63
N GLU A 375 -14.90 8.52 15.00
CA GLU A 375 -16.34 8.66 14.78
C GLU A 375 -16.70 8.48 13.29
N THR A 376 -15.94 9.12 12.39
CA THR A 376 -16.12 8.98 10.94
C THR A 376 -15.91 7.54 10.47
N MET A 377 -14.95 6.83 11.04
CA MET A 377 -14.66 5.43 10.70
C MET A 377 -15.77 4.49 11.17
N ILE A 378 -16.26 4.67 12.40
CA ILE A 378 -17.39 3.90 12.94
C ILE A 378 -18.63 4.10 12.07
N GLU A 379 -18.96 5.35 11.70
CA GLU A 379 -20.07 5.63 10.78
C GLU A 379 -19.85 4.97 9.40
N CYS A 380 -18.62 4.99 8.88
CA CYS A 380 -18.26 4.34 7.63
C CYS A 380 -18.48 2.83 7.68
N ILE A 381 -18.06 2.18 8.78
CA ILE A 381 -18.27 0.74 9.02
C ILE A 381 -19.76 0.45 9.15
N HIS A 382 -20.52 1.17 9.97
CA HIS A 382 -21.97 0.96 10.14
C HIS A 382 -22.74 1.08 8.83
N THR A 383 -22.39 2.06 8.00
CA THR A 383 -22.99 2.26 6.68
C THR A 383 -22.73 1.07 5.77
N TYR A 384 -21.50 0.58 5.74
CA TYR A 384 -21.13 -0.57 4.91
C TYR A 384 -21.67 -1.90 5.47
N LEU A 385 -21.71 -2.06 6.79
CA LEU A 385 -22.19 -3.27 7.47
C LEU A 385 -23.65 -3.58 7.10
N LYS A 386 -24.51 -2.55 7.03
CA LYS A 386 -25.89 -2.68 6.51
C LYS A 386 -25.90 -3.25 5.10
N THR A 387 -25.00 -2.78 4.24
CA THR A 387 -24.87 -3.27 2.86
C THR A 387 -24.36 -4.72 2.83
N ALA A 388 -23.34 -5.06 3.62
CA ALA A 388 -22.79 -6.41 3.71
C ALA A 388 -23.83 -7.42 4.23
N GLN A 389 -24.58 -7.07 5.28
CA GLN A 389 -25.67 -7.88 5.82
C GLN A 389 -26.78 -8.11 4.79
N ARG A 390 -27.19 -7.05 4.09
CA ARG A 390 -28.19 -7.14 3.03
C ARG A 390 -27.74 -8.02 1.87
N GLN A 391 -26.49 -7.86 1.41
CA GLN A 391 -25.91 -8.69 0.35
C GLN A 391 -25.82 -10.16 0.76
N LYS A 392 -25.36 -10.43 1.99
CA LYS A 392 -25.36 -11.77 2.57
C LYS A 392 -26.77 -12.36 2.58
N PHE A 393 -27.76 -11.61 3.06
CA PHE A 393 -29.15 -12.08 3.14
C PHE A 393 -29.73 -12.41 1.77
N PHE A 394 -29.66 -11.49 0.80
CA PHE A 394 -30.25 -11.73 -0.52
C PHE A 394 -29.57 -12.85 -1.29
N ARG A 395 -28.25 -13.03 -1.15
CA ARG A 395 -27.55 -14.19 -1.74
C ARG A 395 -27.97 -15.50 -1.08
N GLY A 396 -28.17 -15.49 0.24
CA GLY A 396 -28.71 -16.66 0.96
C GLY A 396 -30.14 -16.99 0.55
N LEU A 397 -30.98 -15.96 0.36
CA LEU A 397 -32.33 -16.11 -0.17
C LEU A 397 -32.32 -16.68 -1.60
N HIS A 398 -31.42 -16.18 -2.45
CA HIS A 398 -31.26 -16.70 -3.81
C HIS A 398 -30.89 -18.19 -3.80
N PHE A 399 -29.97 -18.62 -2.93
CA PHE A 399 -29.65 -20.05 -2.77
C PHE A 399 -30.88 -20.90 -2.40
N TRP A 400 -31.66 -20.49 -1.39
CA TRP A 400 -32.87 -21.24 -1.01
C TRP A 400 -33.95 -21.21 -2.09
N ALA A 401 -34.13 -20.08 -2.77
CA ALA A 401 -35.02 -19.96 -3.91
C ALA A 401 -34.60 -20.89 -5.06
N SER A 402 -33.29 -21.00 -5.33
CA SER A 402 -32.76 -21.93 -6.33
C SER A 402 -33.08 -23.38 -6.00
N ILE A 403 -33.00 -23.81 -4.73
CA ILE A 403 -33.40 -25.16 -4.32
C ILE A 403 -34.89 -25.40 -4.61
N LEU A 404 -35.76 -24.46 -4.25
CA LEU A 404 -37.20 -24.58 -4.53
C LEU A 404 -37.50 -24.61 -6.03
N LEU A 405 -36.81 -23.78 -6.82
CA LEU A 405 -36.93 -23.76 -8.29
C LEU A 405 -36.45 -25.06 -8.93
N LEU A 406 -35.40 -25.70 -8.39
CA LEU A 406 -34.94 -27.01 -8.85
C LEU A 406 -35.98 -28.10 -8.55
N ILE A 407 -36.57 -28.11 -7.37
CA ILE A 407 -37.64 -29.07 -7.03
C ILE A 407 -38.86 -28.85 -7.93
N ALA A 408 -39.26 -27.60 -8.14
CA ALA A 408 -40.37 -27.25 -9.01
C ALA A 408 -40.10 -27.62 -10.48
N SER A 409 -38.88 -27.39 -10.98
CA SER A 409 -38.52 -27.72 -12.37
C SER A 409 -38.54 -29.22 -12.62
N LEU A 410 -38.16 -30.06 -11.64
CA LEU A 410 -38.29 -31.52 -11.75
C LEU A 410 -39.75 -31.95 -11.99
N VAL A 411 -40.68 -31.39 -11.21
CA VAL A 411 -42.11 -31.67 -11.36
C VAL A 411 -42.62 -31.18 -12.72
N VAL A 412 -42.30 -29.95 -13.10
CA VAL A 412 -42.75 -29.36 -14.37
C VAL A 412 -42.19 -30.12 -15.57
N THR A 413 -40.92 -30.56 -15.51
CA THR A 413 -40.28 -31.33 -16.58
C THR A 413 -41.06 -32.59 -16.89
N THR A 414 -41.56 -33.31 -15.88
CA THR A 414 -42.38 -34.52 -16.08
C THR A 414 -43.64 -34.22 -16.89
N PHE A 415 -44.32 -33.10 -16.61
CA PHE A 415 -45.54 -32.73 -17.33
C PHE A 415 -45.27 -32.21 -18.74
N THR A 416 -44.24 -31.39 -18.92
CA THR A 416 -43.96 -30.79 -20.23
C THR A 416 -43.30 -31.78 -21.18
N ALA A 417 -42.42 -32.67 -20.69
CA ALA A 417 -41.76 -33.68 -21.51
C ALA A 417 -42.78 -34.67 -22.12
N ASN A 418 -43.85 -35.00 -21.38
CA ASN A 418 -44.94 -35.82 -21.89
C ASN A 418 -45.70 -35.15 -23.04
N LYS A 419 -45.79 -33.81 -23.06
CA LYS A 419 -46.43 -33.06 -24.16
C LYS A 419 -45.48 -32.80 -25.32
N ALA A 420 -44.21 -32.55 -25.02
CA ALA A 420 -43.18 -32.21 -25.98
C ALA A 420 -41.82 -32.68 -25.44
N GLY A 421 -41.32 -33.82 -25.93
CA GLY A 421 -40.08 -34.42 -25.44
C GLY A 421 -38.87 -33.48 -25.48
N TRP A 422 -38.80 -32.60 -26.48
CA TRP A 422 -37.74 -31.59 -26.60
C TRP A 422 -37.73 -30.56 -25.46
N SER A 423 -38.85 -30.34 -24.76
CA SER A 423 -38.93 -29.39 -23.64
C SER A 423 -38.04 -29.80 -22.45
N SER A 424 -37.70 -31.09 -22.34
CA SER A 424 -36.75 -31.58 -21.33
C SER A 424 -35.39 -30.91 -21.42
N ILE A 425 -34.91 -30.60 -22.64
CA ILE A 425 -33.62 -29.93 -22.87
C ILE A 425 -33.63 -28.54 -22.23
N PHE A 426 -34.71 -27.79 -22.41
CA PHE A 426 -34.87 -26.46 -21.81
C PHE A 426 -34.80 -26.54 -20.29
N TRP A 427 -35.51 -27.47 -19.67
CA TRP A 427 -35.52 -27.62 -18.21
C TRP A 427 -34.19 -28.09 -17.64
N VAL A 428 -33.44 -28.93 -18.38
CA VAL A 428 -32.07 -29.31 -18.01
C VAL A 428 -31.15 -28.09 -18.02
N LEU A 429 -31.18 -27.28 -19.08
CA LEU A 429 -30.38 -26.04 -19.15
C LEU A 429 -30.76 -25.05 -18.03
N PHE A 430 -32.05 -24.89 -17.77
CA PHE A 430 -32.56 -24.08 -16.66
C PHE A 430 -32.03 -24.59 -15.31
N ALA A 431 -32.13 -25.90 -15.04
CA ALA A 431 -31.65 -26.51 -13.81
C ALA A 431 -30.13 -26.32 -13.62
N ILE A 432 -29.34 -26.46 -14.69
CA ILE A 432 -27.89 -26.19 -14.66
C ILE A 432 -27.63 -24.74 -14.25
N ALA A 433 -28.28 -23.78 -14.89
CA ALA A 433 -28.08 -22.35 -14.62
C ALA A 433 -28.46 -21.99 -13.16
N VAL A 434 -29.62 -22.46 -12.69
CA VAL A 434 -30.11 -22.24 -11.32
C VAL A 434 -29.20 -22.90 -10.28
N SER A 435 -28.72 -24.11 -10.56
CA SER A 435 -27.81 -24.84 -9.67
C SER A 435 -26.47 -24.12 -9.53
N ILE A 436 -25.87 -23.67 -10.64
CA ILE A 436 -24.58 -22.96 -10.62
C ILE A 436 -24.73 -21.63 -9.87
N SER A 437 -25.70 -20.80 -10.25
CA SER A 437 -25.87 -19.47 -9.69
C SER A 437 -26.27 -19.52 -8.21
N GLY A 438 -27.22 -20.39 -7.86
CA GLY A 438 -27.66 -20.59 -6.48
C GLY A 438 -26.53 -21.08 -5.58
N THR A 439 -25.75 -22.07 -6.03
CA THR A 439 -24.64 -22.62 -5.24
C THR A 439 -23.53 -21.59 -5.01
N ILE A 440 -23.16 -20.82 -6.04
CA ILE A 440 -22.16 -19.74 -5.90
C ILE A 440 -22.65 -18.70 -4.89
N ASP A 441 -23.90 -18.26 -4.98
CA ASP A 441 -24.46 -17.29 -4.03
C ASP A 441 -24.61 -17.84 -2.61
N GLY A 442 -24.95 -19.12 -2.47
CA GLY A 442 -24.95 -19.83 -1.20
C GLY A 442 -23.56 -19.82 -0.54
N ALA A 443 -22.52 -20.13 -1.32
CA ALA A 443 -21.13 -20.09 -0.86
C ALA A 443 -20.69 -18.67 -0.48
N ILE A 444 -21.02 -17.67 -1.30
CA ILE A 444 -20.71 -16.26 -0.99
C ILE A 444 -21.46 -15.81 0.26
N SER A 445 -22.74 -16.16 0.42
CA SER A 445 -23.53 -15.80 1.61
C SER A 445 -22.98 -16.44 2.88
N PHE A 446 -22.72 -17.74 2.84
CA PHE A 446 -22.36 -18.52 4.02
C PHE A 446 -20.89 -18.34 4.42
N LEU A 447 -19.97 -18.38 3.46
CA LEU A 447 -18.53 -18.29 3.74
C LEU A 447 -18.10 -16.82 3.79
N PHE A 448 -18.12 -16.14 2.64
CA PHE A 448 -17.63 -14.76 2.52
C PHE A 448 -18.46 -13.77 3.35
N GLY A 449 -19.79 -13.84 3.28
CA GLY A 449 -20.66 -12.89 3.98
C GLY A 449 -20.47 -12.96 5.50
N ARG A 450 -20.16 -14.14 6.05
CA ARG A 450 -19.86 -14.28 7.49
C ARG A 450 -18.46 -13.80 7.83
N SER A 451 -17.45 -14.09 6.99
CA SER A 451 -16.08 -13.64 7.25
C SER A 451 -15.97 -12.12 7.16
N GLU A 452 -16.60 -11.52 6.15
CA GLU A 452 -16.62 -10.06 5.94
C GLU A 452 -17.26 -9.34 7.13
N ILE A 453 -18.45 -9.79 7.57
CA ILE A 453 -19.14 -9.17 8.71
C ILE A 453 -18.29 -9.26 9.99
N ARG A 454 -17.63 -10.40 10.23
CA ARG A 454 -16.76 -10.54 11.40
C ARG A 454 -15.54 -9.64 11.35
N ALA A 455 -14.90 -9.54 10.18
CA ALA A 455 -13.76 -8.64 10.00
C ALA A 455 -14.15 -7.16 10.21
N LEU A 456 -15.35 -6.75 9.75
CA LEU A 456 -15.86 -5.40 10.00
C LEU A 456 -16.11 -5.14 11.49
N ILE A 457 -16.70 -6.10 12.20
CA ILE A 457 -16.94 -5.99 13.64
C ILE A 457 -15.61 -5.92 14.40
N GLU A 458 -14.60 -6.69 14.00
CA GLU A 458 -13.27 -6.64 14.63
C GLU A 458 -12.67 -5.24 14.50
N VAL A 459 -12.61 -4.70 13.28
CA VAL A 459 -12.07 -3.34 13.06
C VAL A 459 -12.90 -2.29 13.80
N GLU A 460 -14.22 -2.45 13.89
CA GLU A 460 -15.07 -1.58 14.70
C GLU A 460 -14.69 -1.60 16.17
N GLN A 461 -14.48 -2.79 16.77
CA GLN A 461 -14.06 -2.91 18.17
C GLN A 461 -12.67 -2.30 18.40
N GLU A 462 -11.72 -2.54 17.50
CA GLU A 462 -10.39 -1.92 17.60
C GLU A 462 -10.45 -0.38 17.58
N VAL A 463 -11.33 0.19 16.74
CA VAL A 463 -11.52 1.65 16.66
C VAL A 463 -12.20 2.17 17.93
N LEU A 464 -13.23 1.47 18.44
CA LEU A 464 -13.90 1.83 19.69
C LEU A 464 -12.93 1.78 20.89
N ASP A 465 -12.06 0.77 20.97
CA ASP A 465 -11.05 0.68 22.02
C ASP A 465 -10.07 1.86 21.96
N ALA A 466 -9.62 2.22 20.75
CA ALA A 466 -8.76 3.38 20.54
C ALA A 466 -9.47 4.71 20.87
N GLU A 467 -10.76 4.82 20.55
CA GLU A 467 -11.61 5.97 20.87
C GLU A 467 -11.78 6.14 22.38
N HIS A 468 -12.18 5.08 23.08
CA HIS A 468 -12.32 5.08 24.54
C HIS A 468 -11.02 5.47 25.23
N HIS A 469 -9.89 4.94 24.76
CA HIS A 469 -8.58 5.33 25.28
C HIS A 469 -8.28 6.81 25.01
N LEU A 470 -8.63 7.34 23.84
CA LEU A 470 -8.39 8.74 23.52
C LEU A 470 -9.25 9.70 24.35
N GLN A 471 -10.48 9.29 24.69
CA GLN A 471 -11.40 10.05 25.55
C GLN A 471 -10.84 10.30 26.95
N THR A 472 -10.02 9.40 27.51
CA THR A 472 -9.42 9.62 28.84
C THR A 472 -8.49 10.84 28.85
N PHE A 473 -7.83 11.15 27.74
CA PHE A 473 -7.00 12.36 27.61
C PHE A 473 -7.81 13.64 27.36
N LEU A 474 -9.05 13.50 26.89
CA LEU A 474 -9.97 14.62 26.66
C LEU A 474 -10.72 15.01 27.94
N SER A 475 -11.03 14.05 28.82
CA SER A 475 -11.74 14.27 30.09
C SER A 475 -10.83 14.73 31.25
N GLU A 476 -9.53 14.44 31.21
CA GLU A 476 -8.55 14.87 32.22
C GLU A 476 -8.18 16.38 32.19
N LYS A 477 -8.94 17.22 31.46
CA LYS A 477 -8.74 18.68 31.35
C LYS A 477 -10.07 19.40 31.29
#